data_AF-A0A2I0HEL3-F1
#
_entry.id   AF-A0A2I0HEL3-F1
#
_cell.length_a   1.000
_cell.length_b   1.000
_cell.length_c   1.000
_cell.angle_alpha   90.00
_cell.angle_beta   90.00
_cell.angle_gamma   90.00
#
_symmetry.space_group_name_H-M   'P 1'
#
loop_
_entity.id
_entity.type
_entity.pdbx_description
1 polymer ?
#
loop_
_entity_poly.entity_id
_entity_poly.type
_entity_poly.pdbx_seq_one_letter_code
_entity_poly.pdbx_strand_id
1 'polypeptide(L)'
;MTIFNDGPLLLKTILRTNFTGLTGLVEFDSDRSLIQPSYDIINVIGTGFRRIGYWSNYSGLSTDAPETLYLKAPNRSRANQKLQSVVWP
;
A
#
# COMPACT_ATOMS: atom_id res chain seq x y z
N MET A 1 -3.23 7.88 -40.10
CA MET A 1 -2.82 7.56 -38.73
C MET A 1 -3.49 8.56 -37.80
N THR A 2 -4.34 8.11 -36.88
CA THR A 2 -4.99 8.98 -35.89
C THR A 2 -4.15 8.97 -34.62
N ILE A 3 -3.77 10.16 -34.14
CA ILE A 3 -2.98 10.33 -32.92
C ILE A 3 -3.89 10.98 -31.89
N PHE A 4 -3.90 10.44 -30.67
CA PHE A 4 -4.59 11.04 -29.54
C PHE A 4 -3.72 12.15 -28.95
N ASN A 5 -4.16 13.41 -29.09
CA ASN A 5 -3.40 14.58 -28.65
C ASN A 5 -3.73 15.04 -27.21
N ASP A 6 -4.76 14.45 -26.58
CA ASP A 6 -5.20 14.83 -25.23
C ASP A 6 -4.49 14.04 -24.12
N GLY A 7 -3.30 13.49 -24.40
CA GLY A 7 -2.46 12.79 -23.41
C GLY A 7 -2.24 13.60 -22.12
N PRO A 8 -1.88 14.90 -22.20
CA PRO A 8 -1.74 15.74 -21.01
C PRO A 8 -3.03 15.89 -20.20
N LEU A 9 -4.19 15.98 -20.86
CA LEU A 9 -5.49 16.05 -20.21
C LEU A 9 -5.83 14.72 -19.53
N LEU A 10 -5.61 13.60 -20.21
CA LEU A 10 -5.82 12.26 -19.64
C LEU A 10 -4.96 12.04 -18.40
N LEU A 11 -3.66 12.38 -18.47
CA LEU A 11 -2.75 12.30 -17.32
C LEU A 11 -3.27 13.15 -16.15
N LYS A 12 -3.70 14.39 -16.42
CA LYS A 12 -4.27 15.28 -15.39
C LYS A 12 -5.54 14.69 -14.76
N THR A 13 -6.37 14.02 -15.54
CA THR A 13 -7.58 13.34 -15.04
C THR A 13 -7.21 12.14 -14.17
N ILE A 14 -6.25 11.32 -14.59
CA ILE A 14 -5.76 10.16 -13.81
C ILE A 14 -5.14 10.63 -12.48
N LEU A 15 -4.29 11.66 -12.49
CA LEU A 15 -3.67 12.15 -11.25
C LEU A 15 -4.66 12.82 -10.28
N ARG A 16 -5.88 13.13 -10.74
CA ARG A 16 -6.97 13.68 -9.91
C ARG A 16 -7.95 12.62 -9.43
N THR A 17 -7.74 11.34 -9.73
CA THR A 17 -8.63 10.28 -9.24
C THR A 17 -8.54 10.19 -7.73
N ASN A 18 -9.70 10.08 -7.08
CA ASN A 18 -9.84 9.82 -5.66
C ASN A 18 -11.02 8.86 -5.50
N PHE A 19 -10.72 7.57 -5.29
CA PHE A 19 -11.74 6.53 -5.09
C PHE A 19 -11.18 5.37 -4.27
N THR A 20 -12.08 4.58 -3.69
CA THR A 20 -11.72 3.33 -3.00
C THR A 20 -11.84 2.15 -3.97
N GLY A 21 -10.72 1.46 -4.21
CA GLY A 21 -10.65 0.23 -5.00
C GLY A 21 -10.40 -1.01 -4.13
N LEU A 22 -10.04 -2.12 -4.77
CA LEU A 22 -9.69 -3.37 -4.07
C LEU A 22 -8.44 -3.24 -3.19
N THR A 23 -7.56 -2.30 -3.51
CA THR A 23 -6.30 -2.03 -2.79
C THR A 23 -6.44 -0.86 -1.82
N GLY A 24 -7.66 -0.46 -1.45
CA GLY A 24 -7.92 0.72 -0.63
C GLY A 24 -7.99 2.01 -1.44
N LEU A 25 -7.61 3.12 -0.82
CA LEU A 25 -7.68 4.46 -1.43
C LEU A 25 -6.67 4.61 -2.57
N VAL A 26 -7.17 4.95 -3.75
CA VAL A 26 -6.35 5.26 -4.93
C VAL A 26 -6.35 6.77 -5.13
N GLU A 27 -5.26 7.39 -4.72
CA GLU A 27 -5.00 8.82 -4.84
C GLU A 27 -3.49 9.06 -5.00
N PHE A 28 -3.12 10.06 -5.79
CA PHE A 28 -1.74 10.35 -6.17
C PHE A 28 -1.24 11.65 -5.55
N ASP A 29 0.02 11.66 -5.12
CA ASP A 29 0.73 12.86 -4.68
C ASP A 29 1.28 13.69 -5.86
N SER A 30 1.96 14.80 -5.54
CA SER A 30 2.60 15.67 -6.53
C SER A 30 3.69 14.98 -7.35
N ASP A 31 4.31 13.94 -6.80
CA ASP A 31 5.34 13.13 -7.44
C ASP A 31 4.75 11.96 -8.25
N ARG A 32 3.41 11.92 -8.37
CA ARG A 32 2.65 10.89 -9.10
C ARG A 32 2.73 9.51 -8.45
N SER A 33 3.04 9.45 -7.16
CA SER A 33 3.06 8.23 -6.35
C SER A 33 1.77 8.10 -5.53
N LEU A 34 1.41 6.90 -5.11
CA LEU A 34 0.26 6.71 -4.22
C LEU A 34 0.51 7.39 -2.86
N ILE A 35 -0.49 8.04 -2.27
CA ILE A 35 -0.33 8.79 -1.00
C ILE A 35 -0.14 7.88 0.23
N GLN A 36 -0.57 6.62 0.17
CA GLN A 36 -0.53 5.66 1.28
C GLN A 36 -0.21 4.24 0.79
N PRO A 37 0.98 4.03 0.18
CA PRO A 37 1.35 2.71 -0.30
C PRO A 37 1.49 1.74 0.88
N SER A 38 0.83 0.61 0.74
CA SER A 38 0.91 -0.51 1.66
C SER A 38 1.11 -1.82 0.91
N TYR A 39 1.77 -2.76 1.57
CA TYR A 39 2.09 -4.07 1.00
C TYR A 39 1.87 -5.17 2.03
N ASP A 40 1.33 -6.29 1.57
CA ASP A 40 1.26 -7.53 2.33
C ASP A 40 2.64 -8.20 2.33
N ILE A 41 3.13 -8.57 3.51
CA ILE A 41 4.35 -9.38 3.65
C ILE A 41 3.93 -10.84 3.79
N ILE A 42 4.35 -11.66 2.84
CA ILE A 42 4.01 -13.08 2.78
C ILE A 42 5.24 -13.96 3.01
N ASN A 43 5.06 -15.04 3.76
CA ASN A 43 6.02 -16.11 3.94
C ASN A 43 5.53 -17.32 3.11
N VAL A 44 6.29 -17.66 2.07
CA VAL A 44 6.03 -18.80 1.17
C VAL A 44 6.60 -20.06 1.81
N ILE A 45 5.80 -21.12 1.91
CA ILE A 45 6.12 -22.36 2.62
C ILE A 45 5.67 -23.55 1.76
N GLY A 46 6.63 -24.33 1.25
CA GLY A 46 6.34 -25.45 0.34
C GLY A 46 5.58 -24.96 -0.89
N THR A 47 4.35 -25.45 -1.08
CA THR A 47 3.45 -25.04 -2.17
C THR A 47 2.44 -23.96 -1.76
N GLY A 48 2.45 -23.51 -0.51
CA GLY A 48 1.52 -22.51 0.03
C GLY A 48 2.21 -21.22 0.44
N PHE A 49 1.41 -20.28 0.96
CA PHE A 49 1.92 -19.07 1.59
C PHE A 49 1.02 -18.65 2.75
N ARG A 50 1.57 -17.86 3.66
CA ARG A 50 0.82 -17.15 4.69
C ARG A 50 1.27 -15.70 4.76
N ARG A 51 0.33 -14.78 4.93
CA ARG A 51 0.67 -13.39 5.28
C ARG A 51 1.16 -13.34 6.72
N ILE A 52 2.31 -12.71 6.94
CA ILE A 52 2.91 -12.52 8.27
C ILE A 52 2.79 -11.08 8.76
N GLY A 53 2.28 -10.16 7.94
CA GLY A 53 2.00 -8.80 8.34
C GLY A 53 1.98 -7.88 7.13
N TYR A 54 2.22 -6.60 7.38
CA TYR A 54 2.12 -5.54 6.41
C TYR A 54 3.29 -4.57 6.56
N TRP A 55 3.64 -3.90 5.48
CA TRP A 55 4.42 -2.68 5.51
C TRP A 55 3.59 -1.53 4.95
N SER A 56 3.70 -0.34 5.55
CA SER A 56 3.22 0.90 4.95
C SER A 56 4.17 2.08 5.22
N ASN A 57 4.11 3.11 4.37
CA ASN A 57 4.80 4.37 4.62
C ASN A 57 4.26 5.14 5.86
N TYR A 58 3.18 4.66 6.47
CA TYR A 58 2.56 5.25 7.64
C TYR A 58 2.99 4.56 8.94
N SER A 59 2.84 3.24 9.02
CA SER A 59 3.09 2.46 10.25
C SER A 59 4.43 1.71 10.26
N GLY A 60 5.11 1.57 9.11
CA GLY A 60 6.24 0.64 9.01
C GLY A 60 5.75 -0.80 9.02
N LEU A 61 6.44 -1.70 9.73
CA LEU A 61 6.03 -3.10 9.88
C LEU A 61 4.91 -3.23 10.92
N SER A 62 3.84 -3.93 10.59
CA SER A 62 2.75 -4.21 11.53
C SER A 62 2.07 -5.53 11.25
N THR A 63 1.46 -6.13 12.27
CA THR A 63 0.50 -7.23 12.13
C THR A 63 -0.91 -6.74 11.85
N ASP A 64 -1.20 -5.47 12.12
CA ASP A 64 -2.50 -4.84 11.90
C ASP A 64 -2.57 -4.26 10.48
N ALA A 65 -3.76 -4.37 9.86
CA ALA A 65 -3.98 -3.92 8.49
C ALA A 65 -3.84 -2.38 8.37
N PRO A 66 -3.20 -1.87 7.28
CA PRO A 66 -2.96 -0.45 7.08
C PRO A 66 -4.21 0.43 7.23
N GLU A 67 -5.35 -0.03 6.72
CA GLU A 67 -6.63 0.69 6.73
C GLU A 67 -7.10 0.98 8.16
N THR A 68 -6.83 0.06 9.10
CA THR A 68 -7.17 0.26 10.51
C THR A 68 -6.22 1.21 11.23
N LEU A 69 -4.97 1.31 10.75
CA LEU A 69 -3.94 2.15 11.33
C LEU A 69 -4.04 3.60 10.84
N TYR A 70 -4.53 3.83 9.62
CA TYR A 70 -4.79 5.17 9.09
C TYR A 70 -5.85 5.93 9.90
N LEU A 71 -6.69 5.22 10.66
CA LEU A 71 -7.69 5.80 11.57
C LEU A 71 -7.13 6.25 12.93
N LYS A 72 -5.85 5.94 13.20
CA LYS A 72 -5.17 6.23 14.48
C LYS A 72 -4.07 7.26 14.24
N ALA A 73 -3.37 7.68 15.30
CA ALA A 73 -2.17 8.50 15.15
C ALA A 73 -0.99 7.64 14.64
N PRO A 74 -0.07 8.21 13.83
CA PRO A 74 1.08 7.47 13.32
C PRO A 74 1.96 6.98 14.47
N ASN A 75 2.31 5.70 14.47
CA ASN A 75 3.15 5.12 15.52
C ASN A 75 4.17 4.13 14.93
N ARG A 76 5.39 4.63 14.72
CA ARG A 76 6.54 3.87 14.22
C ARG A 76 7.53 3.48 15.31
N SER A 77 7.09 3.43 16.56
CA SER A 77 7.94 2.99 17.67
C SER A 77 8.41 1.55 17.44
N ARG A 78 9.64 1.23 17.90
CA ARG A 78 10.22 -0.11 17.74
C ARG A 78 9.33 -1.23 18.31
N ALA A 79 8.60 -0.94 19.39
CA ALA A 79 7.67 -1.89 20.01
C ALA A 79 6.50 -2.28 19.10
N ASN A 80 6.11 -1.40 18.18
CA ASN A 80 5.04 -1.66 17.21
C ASN A 80 5.56 -2.18 15.87
N GLN A 81 6.88 -2.17 15.63
CA GLN A 81 7.49 -2.75 14.45
C GLN A 81 7.59 -4.27 14.60
N LYS A 82 6.54 -5.00 14.22
CA LYS A 82 6.46 -6.45 14.39
C LYS A 82 5.74 -7.14 13.24
N LEU A 83 6.17 -8.37 12.97
CA LEU A 83 5.53 -9.31 12.07
C LEU A 83 5.23 -10.60 12.84
N GLN A 84 4.31 -11.41 12.32
CA GLN A 84 4.16 -12.78 12.77
C GLN A 84 5.44 -13.57 12.49
N SER A 85 5.69 -14.61 13.30
CA SER A 85 6.87 -15.45 13.16
C SER A 85 6.98 -16.00 11.74
N VAL A 86 8.21 -16.14 11.23
CA VAL A 86 8.53 -16.73 9.92
C VAL A 86 8.73 -18.24 10.10
N VAL A 87 8.19 -19.05 9.19
CA VAL A 87 8.51 -20.49 9.15
C VAL A 87 9.62 -20.64 8.13
N TRP A 88 10.71 -21.23 8.57
CA TRP A 88 11.83 -21.65 7.74
C TRP A 88 11.72 -23.15 7.46
N PRO A 89 12.23 -23.61 6.29
CA PRO A 89 12.46 -25.03 6.05
C PRO A 89 13.41 -25.65 7.07
#